data_AF-A0A2D6ZPB6-F1
#
_entry.id   AF-A0A2D6ZPB6-F1
#
_cell.length_a   1.000
_cell.length_b   1.000
_cell.length_c   1.000
_cell.angle_alpha   90.00
_cell.angle_beta   90.00
_cell.angle_gamma   90.00
#
_symmetry.space_group_name_H-M   'P 1'
#
loop_
_entity.id
_entity.type
_entity.pdbx_description
1 polymer ?
#
loop_
_entity_poly.entity_id
_entity_poly.type
_entity_poly.pdbx_seq_one_letter_code
_entity_poly.pdbx_strand_id
1 'polypeptide(L)'
;MTERKKTPSSIWVLSAALACIGAGQSTIFILVPQEIRSLGFNEFQVGLIFSISALAWIFFSPFWGRLSDRIGRSKVFMLGIIGFAISLFLFAAIIKFAQLYPISFSLLFVLLISARLINGLLGSAVRPSAGGRIADITDTTNRTSGFARLDAGWQFGVVLGPVAVGL
;
A
#
# COMPACT_ATOMS: atom_id res chain seq x y z
N MET A 1 -38.26 8.31 -9.48
CA MET A 1 -37.30 8.00 -8.40
C MET A 1 -36.64 6.67 -8.74
N THR A 2 -35.40 6.68 -9.22
CA THR A 2 -34.67 5.46 -9.60
C THR A 2 -34.30 4.70 -8.32
N GLU A 3 -34.84 3.50 -8.14
CA GLU A 3 -34.56 2.65 -6.99
C GLU A 3 -33.05 2.42 -6.85
N ARG A 4 -32.45 2.84 -5.72
CA ARG A 4 -31.02 2.61 -5.47
C ARG A 4 -30.81 1.12 -5.22
N LYS A 5 -30.30 0.42 -6.23
CA LYS A 5 -29.88 -0.98 -6.12
C LYS A 5 -28.83 -1.12 -5.00
N LYS A 6 -29.09 -1.97 -4.01
CA LYS A 6 -28.19 -2.21 -2.89
C LYS A 6 -26.82 -2.67 -3.41
N THR A 7 -25.79 -1.98 -2.98
CA THR A 7 -24.39 -2.32 -3.19
C THR A 7 -24.05 -3.70 -2.62
N PRO A 8 -23.28 -4.54 -3.33
CA PRO A 8 -22.93 -5.89 -2.86
C PRO A 8 -22.01 -5.86 -1.62
N SER A 9 -22.15 -6.88 -0.76
CA SER A 9 -21.39 -7.01 0.51
C SER A 9 -19.88 -7.15 0.31
N SER A 10 -19.44 -7.61 -0.87
CA SER A 10 -18.02 -7.78 -1.22
C SER A 10 -17.22 -6.48 -1.21
N ILE A 11 -17.87 -5.31 -1.30
CA ILE A 11 -17.21 -4.00 -1.17
C ILE A 11 -16.56 -3.84 0.20
N TRP A 12 -17.21 -4.31 1.26
CA TRP A 12 -16.68 -4.18 2.62
C TRP A 12 -15.41 -4.98 2.84
N VAL A 13 -15.26 -6.13 2.17
CA VAL A 13 -14.02 -6.91 2.21
C VAL A 13 -12.86 -6.14 1.56
N LEU A 14 -13.12 -5.50 0.41
CA LEU A 14 -12.11 -4.65 -0.25
C LEU A 14 -11.76 -3.42 0.60
N SER A 15 -12.76 -2.76 1.18
CA SER A 15 -12.57 -1.62 2.08
C SER A 15 -11.76 -2.01 3.32
N ALA A 16 -12.05 -3.15 3.95
CA ALA A 16 -11.31 -3.64 5.11
C ALA A 16 -9.85 -3.95 4.76
N ALA A 17 -9.60 -4.62 3.62
CA ALA A 17 -8.25 -4.88 3.16
C ALA A 17 -7.47 -3.57 2.88
N LEU A 18 -8.11 -2.58 2.27
CA LEU A 18 -7.52 -1.26 2.05
C LEU A 18 -7.31 -0.47 3.34
N ALA A 19 -8.15 -0.67 4.36
CA ALA A 19 -7.92 -0.12 5.69
C ALA A 19 -6.63 -0.67 6.30
N CYS A 20 -6.40 -1.98 6.23
CA CYS A 20 -5.14 -2.59 6.71
C CYS A 20 -3.92 -2.03 5.96
N ILE A 21 -4.02 -1.87 4.63
CA ILE A 21 -2.93 -1.30 3.84
C ILE A 21 -2.70 0.18 4.18
N GLY A 22 -3.77 0.97 4.30
CA GLY A 22 -3.71 2.38 4.68
C GLY A 22 -3.07 2.57 6.06
N ALA A 23 -3.42 1.71 7.02
CA ALA A 23 -2.79 1.67 8.35
C ALA A 23 -1.30 1.37 8.28
N GLY A 24 -0.90 0.35 7.51
CA GLY A 24 0.51 0.02 7.30
C GLY A 24 1.28 1.16 6.63
N GLN A 25 0.73 1.79 5.58
CA GLN A 25 1.39 2.88 4.88
C GLN A 25 1.55 4.12 5.75
N SER A 26 0.48 4.56 6.43
CA SER A 26 0.53 5.74 7.30
C SER A 26 1.55 5.59 8.43
N THR A 27 1.58 4.42 9.08
CA THR A 27 2.56 4.08 10.11
C THR A 27 3.98 4.21 9.59
N ILE A 28 4.27 3.69 8.38
CA ILE A 28 5.59 3.84 7.78
C ILE A 28 5.94 5.31 7.59
N PHE A 29 5.06 6.09 6.97
CA PHE A 29 5.38 7.49 6.64
C PHE A 29 5.60 8.36 7.88
N ILE A 30 5.01 7.99 9.02
CA ILE A 30 5.13 8.74 10.26
C ILE A 30 6.33 8.30 11.10
N LEU A 31 6.47 7.01 11.37
CA LEU A 31 7.46 6.51 12.33
C LEU A 31 8.81 6.18 11.69
N VAL A 32 8.79 5.59 10.50
CA VAL A 32 10.01 4.98 9.94
C VAL A 32 11.08 5.99 9.51
N PRO A 33 10.77 7.21 9.01
CA PRO A 33 11.79 8.23 8.79
C PRO A 33 12.64 8.53 10.03
N GLN A 34 12.04 8.50 11.24
CA GLN A 34 12.78 8.72 12.48
C GLN A 34 13.74 7.56 12.78
N GLU A 35 13.27 6.33 12.61
CA GLU A 35 14.07 5.11 12.77
C GLU A 35 15.23 5.03 11.77
N ILE A 36 15.01 5.44 10.52
CA ILE A 36 16.08 5.43 9.51
C ILE A 36 17.11 6.54 9.80
N ARG A 37 16.68 7.71 10.27
CA ARG A 37 17.60 8.79 10.67
C ARG A 37 18.49 8.39 11.86
N SER A 38 17.95 7.66 12.84
CA SER A 38 18.75 7.18 13.98
C SER A 38 19.86 6.20 13.56
N LEU A 39 19.72 5.56 12.39
CA LEU A 39 20.74 4.72 11.76
C LEU A 39 21.79 5.51 10.95
N GLY A 40 21.77 6.86 11.03
CA GLY A 40 22.76 7.74 10.41
C GLY A 40 22.43 8.24 9.00
N PHE A 41 21.21 7.98 8.51
CA PHE A 41 20.76 8.52 7.22
C PHE A 41 20.35 9.99 7.32
N ASN A 42 20.67 10.76 6.28
CA ASN A 42 20.21 12.15 6.15
C ASN A 42 18.83 12.24 5.46
N GLU A 43 18.21 13.43 5.51
CA GLU A 43 16.90 13.70 4.92
C GLU A 43 16.80 13.34 3.43
N PHE A 44 17.85 13.65 2.68
CA PHE A 44 17.88 13.39 1.24
C PHE A 44 17.84 11.89 0.95
N GLN A 45 18.62 11.10 1.68
CA GLN A 45 18.65 9.64 1.51
C GLN A 45 17.34 8.99 1.93
N VAL A 46 16.74 9.43 3.04
CA VAL A 46 15.39 8.98 3.43
C VAL A 46 14.40 9.31 2.32
N GLY A 47 14.42 10.54 1.80
CA GLY A 47 13.60 10.96 0.67
C GLY A 47 13.78 10.07 -0.57
N LEU A 48 15.01 9.69 -0.90
CA LEU A 48 15.30 8.79 -2.02
C LEU A 48 14.67 7.39 -1.85
N ILE A 49 14.76 6.79 -0.66
CA ILE A 49 14.17 5.48 -0.36
C ILE A 49 12.67 5.47 -0.69
N PHE A 50 11.95 6.51 -0.29
CA PHE A 50 10.51 6.62 -0.54
C PHE A 50 10.20 7.03 -1.98
N SER A 51 10.97 7.95 -2.56
CA SER A 51 10.71 8.50 -3.90
C SER A 51 10.91 7.46 -5.01
N ILE A 52 11.94 6.62 -4.91
CA ILE A 52 12.18 5.55 -5.89
C ILE A 52 11.00 4.58 -5.94
N SER A 53 10.47 4.21 -4.77
CA SER A 53 9.27 3.37 -4.67
C SER A 53 8.02 4.05 -5.22
N ALA A 54 7.86 5.35 -4.96
CA ALA A 54 6.74 6.13 -5.50
C ALA A 54 6.79 6.23 -7.03
N LEU A 55 7.96 6.42 -7.62
CA LEU A 55 8.14 6.39 -9.07
C LEU A 55 7.74 5.03 -9.65
N ALA A 56 8.24 3.94 -9.07
CA ALA A 56 7.85 2.60 -9.49
C ALA A 56 6.33 2.40 -9.40
N TRP A 57 5.70 2.89 -8.32
CA TRP A 57 4.25 2.83 -8.15
C TRP A 57 3.50 3.52 -9.29
N ILE A 58 3.91 4.74 -9.65
CA ILE A 58 3.28 5.53 -10.72
C ILE A 58 3.37 4.80 -12.06
N PHE A 59 4.53 4.25 -12.40
CA PHE A 59 4.74 3.58 -13.69
C PHE A 59 4.09 2.20 -13.76
N PHE A 60 4.03 1.45 -12.65
CA PHE A 60 3.48 0.09 -12.64
C PHE A 60 1.96 0.05 -12.38
N SER A 61 1.36 1.07 -11.78
CA SER A 61 -0.10 1.10 -11.54
C SER A 61 -0.93 0.90 -12.83
N PRO A 62 -0.65 1.58 -13.96
CA PRO A 62 -1.35 1.32 -15.23
C PRO A 62 -1.13 -0.08 -15.78
N PHE A 63 0.07 -0.64 -15.61
CA PHE A 63 0.39 -2.00 -16.03
C PHE A 63 -0.49 -3.02 -15.29
N TRP A 64 -0.59 -2.89 -13.97
CA TRP A 64 -1.43 -3.77 -13.16
C TRP A 64 -2.91 -3.61 -13.45
N GLY A 65 -3.38 -2.40 -13.76
CA GLY A 65 -4.76 -2.18 -14.22
C GLY A 65 -5.10 -3.05 -15.42
N ARG A 66 -4.31 -2.93 -16.50
CA ARG A 66 -4.51 -3.74 -17.72
C ARG A 66 -4.36 -5.24 -17.47
N LEU A 67 -3.39 -5.64 -16.65
CA LEU A 67 -3.17 -7.04 -16.35
C LEU A 67 -4.33 -7.63 -15.54
N SER A 68 -4.87 -6.86 -14.57
CA SER A 68 -6.01 -7.25 -13.75
C SER A 68 -7.26 -7.52 -14.57
N ASP A 69 -7.46 -6.79 -15.67
CA ASP A 69 -8.57 -7.02 -16.59
C ASP A 69 -8.42 -8.33 -17.38
N ARG A 70 -7.18 -8.79 -17.62
CA ARG A 70 -6.91 -10.02 -18.38
C ARG A 70 -6.90 -11.29 -17.53
N ILE A 71 -6.21 -11.28 -16.40
CA ILE A 71 -6.00 -12.49 -15.57
C ILE A 71 -6.95 -12.59 -14.38
N GLY A 72 -7.75 -11.54 -14.15
CA GLY A 72 -8.77 -11.45 -13.11
C GLY A 72 -8.37 -10.52 -11.96
N ARG A 73 -9.25 -9.57 -11.66
CA ARG A 73 -9.01 -8.50 -10.68
C ARG A 73 -8.75 -9.00 -9.26
N SER A 74 -9.40 -10.08 -8.84
CA SER A 74 -9.18 -10.67 -7.51
C SER A 74 -7.78 -11.26 -7.34
N LYS A 75 -7.21 -11.87 -8.39
CA LYS A 75 -5.86 -12.47 -8.33
C LYS A 75 -4.80 -11.39 -8.22
N VAL A 76 -4.93 -10.35 -9.04
CA VAL A 76 -3.99 -9.21 -9.04
C VAL A 76 -4.09 -8.40 -7.74
N PHE A 77 -5.29 -8.20 -7.21
CA PHE A 77 -5.48 -7.58 -5.90
C PHE A 77 -4.76 -8.35 -4.78
N MET A 78 -4.90 -9.68 -4.76
CA MET A 78 -4.25 -10.54 -3.75
C MET A 78 -2.73 -10.54 -3.89
N LEU A 79 -2.21 -10.56 -5.12
CA LEU A 79 -0.78 -10.39 -5.39
C LEU A 79 -0.25 -9.05 -4.87
N GLY A 80 -1.02 -7.97 -5.04
CA GLY A 80 -0.67 -6.66 -4.51
C GLY A 80 -0.64 -6.63 -2.98
N ILE A 81 -1.61 -7.24 -2.31
CA ILE A 81 -1.63 -7.37 -0.84
C ILE A 81 -0.42 -8.16 -0.34
N ILE A 82 -0.12 -9.30 -0.98
CA ILE A 82 1.01 -10.15 -0.59
C ILE A 82 2.33 -9.38 -0.78
N GLY A 83 2.51 -8.73 -1.92
CA GLY A 83 3.70 -7.92 -2.19
C GLY A 83 3.85 -6.75 -1.22
N PHE A 84 2.73 -6.13 -0.83
CA PHE A 84 2.70 -5.12 0.21
C PHE A 84 3.18 -5.68 1.56
N ALA A 85 2.60 -6.79 2.01
CA ALA A 85 2.94 -7.43 3.28
C ALA A 85 4.42 -7.87 3.32
N ILE A 86 4.92 -8.48 2.24
CA ILE A 86 6.33 -8.85 2.11
C ILE A 86 7.23 -7.62 2.20
N SER A 87 6.88 -6.54 1.49
CA SER A 87 7.64 -5.30 1.54
C SER A 87 7.67 -4.69 2.95
N LEU A 88 6.52 -4.61 3.63
CA LEU A 88 6.43 -4.13 5.01
C LEU A 88 7.32 -4.95 5.94
N PHE A 89 7.19 -6.28 5.87
CA PHE A 89 7.93 -7.20 6.73
C PHE A 89 9.43 -7.08 6.50
N LEU A 90 9.89 -7.09 5.24
CA LEU A 90 11.30 -6.92 4.91
C LEU A 90 11.82 -5.58 5.41
N PHE A 91 11.08 -4.50 5.18
CA PHE A 91 11.49 -3.16 5.58
C PHE A 91 11.67 -3.06 7.11
N ALA A 92 10.70 -3.56 7.88
CA ALA A 92 10.79 -3.61 9.34
C ALA A 92 11.91 -4.52 9.83
N ALA A 93 12.07 -5.71 9.23
CA ALA A 93 13.12 -6.66 9.59
C ALA A 93 14.53 -6.11 9.33
N ILE A 94 14.74 -5.42 8.21
CA ILE A 94 16.02 -4.78 7.87
C ILE A 94 16.38 -3.71 8.89
N ILE A 95 15.43 -2.83 9.24
CA ILE A 95 15.64 -1.78 10.25
C ILE A 95 15.98 -2.43 11.59
N LYS A 96 15.20 -3.43 12.02
CA LYS A 96 15.43 -4.11 13.30
C LYS A 96 16.79 -4.82 13.34
N PHE A 97 17.19 -5.45 12.24
CA PHE A 97 18.49 -6.09 12.12
C PHE A 97 19.63 -5.06 12.21
N ALA A 98 19.51 -3.92 11.55
CA ALA A 98 20.50 -2.84 11.59
C ALA A 98 20.66 -2.21 12.98
N GLN A 99 19.61 -2.25 13.83
CA GLN A 99 19.69 -1.83 15.23
C GLN A 99 20.45 -2.81 16.12
N LEU A 100 20.43 -4.11 15.78
CA LEU A 100 21.04 -5.17 16.60
C LEU A 100 22.46 -5.53 16.16
N TYR A 101 22.74 -5.42 14.86
CA TYR A 101 24.00 -5.85 14.26
C TYR A 101 24.60 -4.75 13.39
N PRO A 102 25.93 -4.57 13.43
CA PRO A 102 26.61 -3.63 12.55
C PRO A 102 26.46 -4.10 11.10
N ILE A 103 25.90 -3.23 10.26
CA ILE A 103 25.75 -3.43 8.82
C ILE A 103 26.39 -2.26 8.10
N SER A 104 27.03 -2.52 6.95
CA SER A 104 27.57 -1.45 6.11
C SER A 104 26.47 -0.50 5.66
N PHE A 105 26.69 0.80 5.79
CA PHE A 105 25.73 1.84 5.43
C PHE A 105 25.23 1.69 3.98
N SER A 106 26.15 1.45 3.03
CA SER A 106 25.79 1.27 1.61
C SER A 106 24.90 0.06 1.38
N LEU A 107 25.15 -1.04 2.09
CA LEU A 107 24.34 -2.25 2.00
C LEU A 107 22.94 -2.00 2.59
N LEU A 108 22.87 -1.37 3.76
CA LEU A 108 21.61 -1.01 4.41
C LEU A 108 20.75 -0.12 3.50
N PHE A 109 21.36 0.89 2.87
CA PHE A 109 20.66 1.78 1.94
C PHE A 109 20.02 1.01 0.77
N VAL A 110 20.79 0.13 0.14
CA VAL A 110 20.30 -0.71 -0.98
C VAL A 110 19.17 -1.62 -0.51
N LEU A 111 19.31 -2.29 0.64
CA LEU A 111 18.28 -3.18 1.18
C LEU A 111 16.98 -2.44 1.47
N LEU A 112 17.04 -1.24 2.07
CA LEU A 112 15.88 -0.41 2.35
C LEU A 112 15.18 0.04 1.05
N ILE A 113 15.94 0.46 0.04
CA ILE A 113 15.41 0.79 -1.29
C ILE A 113 14.75 -0.44 -1.91
N SER A 114 15.41 -1.60 -1.92
CA SER A 114 14.88 -2.84 -2.50
C SER A 114 13.57 -3.26 -1.84
N ALA A 115 13.51 -3.23 -0.50
CA ALA A 115 12.30 -3.54 0.24
C ALA A 115 11.15 -2.58 -0.13
N ARG A 116 11.39 -1.27 -0.22
CA ARG A 116 10.38 -0.29 -0.67
C ARG A 116 10.03 -0.43 -2.14
N LEU A 117 10.97 -0.81 -2.99
CA LEU A 117 10.73 -1.02 -4.41
C LEU A 117 9.76 -2.18 -4.63
N ILE A 118 9.83 -3.25 -3.82
CA ILE A 118 8.84 -4.33 -3.84
C ILE A 118 7.42 -3.78 -3.61
N ASN A 119 7.23 -2.87 -2.66
CA ASN A 119 5.94 -2.19 -2.48
C ASN A 119 5.55 -1.33 -3.68
N GLY A 120 6.48 -0.61 -4.30
CA GLY A 120 6.21 0.18 -5.50
C GLY A 120 5.77 -0.70 -6.67
N LEU A 121 6.46 -1.82 -6.87
CA LEU A 121 6.22 -2.75 -7.97
C LEU A 121 4.97 -3.59 -7.76
N LEU A 122 4.79 -4.20 -6.59
CA LEU A 122 3.67 -5.12 -6.34
C LEU A 122 2.48 -4.43 -5.66
N GLY A 123 2.74 -3.58 -4.66
CA GLY A 123 1.70 -2.88 -3.92
C GLY A 123 0.87 -1.93 -4.79
N SER A 124 1.45 -1.40 -5.88
CA SER A 124 0.72 -0.58 -6.86
C SER A 124 -0.41 -1.31 -7.58
N ALA A 125 -0.45 -2.64 -7.52
CA ALA A 125 -1.52 -3.45 -8.10
C ALA A 125 -2.84 -3.34 -7.34
N VAL A 126 -2.81 -2.95 -6.05
CA VAL A 126 -3.98 -2.97 -5.15
C VAL A 126 -5.06 -2.00 -5.60
N ARG A 127 -4.73 -0.70 -5.74
CA ARG A 127 -5.73 0.34 -6.09
C ARG A 127 -6.40 0.12 -7.46
N PRO A 128 -5.68 -0.10 -8.56
CA PRO A 128 -6.33 -0.31 -9.86
C PRO A 128 -7.18 -1.59 -9.88
N SER A 129 -6.74 -2.67 -9.23
CA SER A 129 -7.51 -3.92 -9.18
C SER A 129 -8.78 -3.79 -8.34
N ALA A 130 -8.69 -3.11 -7.18
CA ALA A 130 -9.84 -2.86 -6.31
C ALA A 130 -10.84 -1.89 -6.96
N GLY A 131 -10.34 -0.79 -7.54
CA GLY A 131 -11.15 0.19 -8.26
C GLY A 131 -11.86 -0.43 -9.48
N GLY A 132 -11.14 -1.28 -10.23
CA GLY A 132 -11.76 -2.12 -11.24
C GLY A 132 -12.85 -2.99 -10.64
N ARG A 133 -12.56 -3.77 -9.60
CA ARG A 133 -13.56 -4.67 -9.01
C ARG A 133 -14.82 -3.94 -8.57
N ILE A 134 -14.71 -2.72 -8.04
CA ILE A 134 -15.86 -1.85 -7.76
C ILE A 134 -16.62 -1.51 -9.04
N ALA A 135 -15.94 -1.11 -10.11
CA ALA A 135 -16.57 -0.78 -11.38
C ALA A 135 -17.35 -1.96 -12.00
N ASP A 136 -16.90 -3.21 -11.80
CA ASP A 136 -17.62 -4.41 -12.30
C ASP A 136 -18.90 -4.74 -11.52
N ILE A 137 -18.93 -4.44 -10.22
CA ILE A 137 -20.02 -4.84 -9.33
C ILE A 137 -20.97 -3.68 -9.00
N THR A 138 -20.76 -2.52 -9.63
CA THR A 138 -21.57 -1.30 -9.46
C THR A 138 -22.06 -0.73 -10.78
N ASP A 139 -23.23 -0.13 -10.74
CA ASP A 139 -23.90 0.54 -11.86
C ASP A 139 -23.73 2.07 -11.75
N THR A 140 -24.14 2.82 -12.77
CA THR A 140 -24.02 4.29 -12.81
C THR A 140 -24.67 5.01 -11.63
N THR A 141 -25.67 4.40 -10.98
CA THR A 141 -26.41 4.97 -9.85
C THR A 141 -25.72 4.75 -8.49
N ASN A 142 -24.88 3.73 -8.33
CA ASN A 142 -24.26 3.37 -7.05
C ASN A 142 -22.72 3.28 -7.10
N ARG A 143 -22.10 3.47 -8.27
CA ARG A 143 -20.64 3.46 -8.47
C ARG A 143 -19.92 4.49 -7.61
N THR A 144 -20.40 5.72 -7.56
CA THR A 144 -19.82 6.77 -6.70
C THR A 144 -19.82 6.35 -5.23
N SER A 145 -20.92 5.73 -4.77
CA SER A 145 -21.00 5.20 -3.41
C SER A 145 -20.06 4.01 -3.18
N GLY A 146 -19.84 3.17 -4.19
CA GLY A 146 -18.87 2.08 -4.14
C GLY A 146 -17.43 2.58 -3.96
N PHE A 147 -17.00 3.56 -4.77
CA PHE A 147 -15.69 4.19 -4.63
C PHE A 147 -15.55 4.94 -3.31
N ALA A 148 -16.59 5.68 -2.88
CA ALA A 148 -16.58 6.37 -1.60
C ALA A 148 -16.33 5.42 -0.41
N ARG A 149 -16.93 4.22 -0.43
CA ARG A 149 -16.68 3.21 0.62
C ARG A 149 -15.30 2.59 0.54
N LEU A 150 -14.78 2.41 -0.66
CA LEU A 150 -13.42 1.92 -0.89
C LEU A 150 -12.40 2.91 -0.29
N ASP A 151 -12.53 4.19 -0.61
CA ASP A 151 -11.66 5.23 -0.08
C ASP A 151 -11.90 5.49 1.42
N ALA A 152 -13.13 5.38 1.91
CA ALA A 152 -13.42 5.47 3.34
C ALA A 152 -12.65 4.40 4.14
N GLY A 153 -12.57 3.16 3.64
CA GLY A 153 -11.78 2.10 4.25
C GLY A 153 -10.29 2.48 4.33
N TRP A 154 -9.71 2.93 3.21
CA TRP A 154 -8.32 3.40 3.17
C TRP A 154 -8.05 4.52 4.18
N GLN A 155 -8.87 5.57 4.19
CA GLN A 155 -8.69 6.72 5.07
C GLN A 155 -8.87 6.34 6.54
N PHE A 156 -9.82 5.47 6.84
CA PHE A 156 -10.00 4.92 8.18
C PHE A 156 -8.72 4.22 8.67
N GLY A 157 -8.12 3.40 7.81
CA GLY A 157 -6.83 2.78 8.05
C GLY A 157 -5.72 3.79 8.30
N VAL A 158 -5.58 4.78 7.41
CA VAL A 158 -4.56 5.83 7.50
C VAL A 158 -4.62 6.61 8.81
N VAL A 159 -5.83 6.88 9.31
CA VAL A 159 -6.02 7.60 10.58
C VAL A 159 -5.67 6.71 11.78
N LEU A 160 -6.10 5.44 11.77
CA LEU A 160 -5.91 4.56 12.92
C LEU A 160 -4.51 3.92 13.00
N GLY A 161 -3.82 3.76 11.87
CA GLY A 161 -2.53 3.08 11.81
C GLY A 161 -1.51 3.61 12.83
N PRO A 162 -1.19 4.92 12.81
CA PRO A 162 -0.22 5.50 13.72
C PRO A 162 -0.69 5.46 15.19
N VAL A 163 -2.00 5.63 15.43
CA VAL A 163 -2.59 5.57 16.77
C VAL A 163 -2.41 4.17 17.39
N ALA A 164 -2.58 3.12 16.58
CA ALA A 164 -2.43 1.74 17.05
C ALA A 164 -0.98 1.35 17.40
N VAL A 165 0.02 2.06 16.86
CA VAL A 165 1.44 1.81 17.13
C VAL A 165 2.02 2.76 18.19
N GLY A 166 1.41 3.94 18.35
CA GLY A 166 1.83 4.94 19.33
C GLY A 166 1.23 4.78 20.74
N LEU A 167 0.25 3.89 20.93
CA LEU A 167 -0.32 3.49 22.22
C LEU A 167 0.35 2.21 22.74
#